data_AF-A0A531LN32-F1
#
_entry.id   AF-A0A531LN32-F1
#
_cell.length_a   1.000
_cell.length_b   1.000
_cell.length_c   1.000
_cell.angle_alpha   90.00
_cell.angle_beta   90.00
_cell.angle_gamma   90.00
#
_symmetry.space_group_name_H-M   'P 1'
#
loop_
_entity.id
_entity.type
_entity.pdbx_description
1 polymer ?
#
loop_
_entity_poly.entity_id
_entity_poly.type
_entity_poly.pdbx_seq_one_letter_code
_entity_poly.pdbx_strand_id
1 'polypeptide(L)'
;KKKRSVRSLLLPIIGLGLLGAAGWYGYDYWTDGRFMISTDDAYVQADMSFVSPKISGYVDKVLVSENQQVKAGDPLLTIDDGDYKIAVAQAEAQIATLAKTLDRIDAQTKAA
;
A
#
# COMPACT_ATOMS: atom_id res chain seq x y z
N LYS A 1 76.10 -28.86 3.31
CA LYS A 1 74.83 -28.17 3.69
C LYS A 1 73.72 -28.64 2.76
N LYS A 2 72.89 -29.61 3.18
CA LYS A 2 71.85 -30.22 2.33
C LYS A 2 70.70 -29.22 2.18
N LYS A 3 70.53 -28.59 1.01
CA LYS A 3 69.39 -27.72 0.69
C LYS A 3 68.12 -28.56 0.85
N ARG A 4 67.43 -28.45 1.99
CA ARG A 4 66.06 -28.96 2.13
C ARG A 4 65.27 -28.29 1.02
N SER A 5 64.77 -29.09 0.07
CA SER A 5 64.11 -28.53 -1.11
C SER A 5 62.89 -27.75 -0.64
N VAL A 6 62.68 -26.56 -1.17
CA VAL A 6 61.57 -25.66 -0.80
C VAL A 6 60.21 -26.41 -0.88
N ARG A 7 60.13 -27.44 -1.73
CA ARG A 7 59.02 -28.38 -1.86
C ARG A 7 58.68 -29.15 -0.58
N SER A 8 59.67 -29.50 0.25
CA SER A 8 59.43 -30.22 1.52
C SER A 8 58.84 -29.32 2.62
N LEU A 9 58.93 -28.00 2.46
CA LEU A 9 58.34 -27.02 3.40
C LEU A 9 57.02 -26.46 2.88
N LEU A 10 56.84 -26.39 1.56
CA LEU A 10 55.60 -25.94 0.92
C LEU A 10 54.44 -26.94 1.09
N LEU A 11 54.71 -28.24 0.96
CA LEU A 11 53.69 -29.29 1.12
C LEU A 11 52.94 -29.24 2.47
N PRO A 12 53.60 -29.13 3.64
CA PRO A 12 52.87 -29.05 4.91
C PRO A 12 52.11 -27.73 5.09
N ILE A 13 52.59 -26.62 4.53
CA ILE A 13 51.88 -25.32 4.58
C ILE A 13 50.60 -25.38 3.76
N ILE A 14 50.66 -25.95 2.56
CA ILE A 14 49.48 -26.17 1.72
C ILE A 14 48.51 -27.13 2.42
N GLY A 15 49.01 -28.20 3.05
CA GLY A 15 48.20 -29.11 3.85
C GLY A 15 47.49 -28.41 5.01
N LEU A 16 48.18 -27.54 5.75
CA LEU A 16 47.59 -26.76 6.84
C LEU A 16 46.54 -25.76 6.32
N GLY A 17 46.82 -25.11 5.19
CA GLY A 17 45.89 -24.19 4.54
C GLY A 17 44.61 -24.89 4.07
N LEU A 18 44.72 -26.08 3.49
CA LEU A 18 43.57 -26.89 3.09
C LEU A 18 42.75 -27.36 4.29
N LEU A 19 43.40 -27.78 5.38
CA LEU A 19 42.71 -28.14 6.62
C LEU A 19 41.99 -26.95 7.26
N GLY A 20 42.62 -25.77 7.26
CA GLY A 20 42.00 -24.54 7.74
C GLY A 20 40.77 -24.13 6.91
N ALA A 21 40.88 -24.17 5.57
CA ALA A 21 39.77 -23.87 4.67
C ALA A 21 38.62 -24.88 4.82
N ALA A 22 38.93 -26.17 4.95
CA ALA A 22 37.93 -27.22 5.18
C ALA A 22 37.23 -27.07 6.55
N GLY A 23 37.99 -26.71 7.59
CA GLY A 23 37.44 -26.43 8.93
C GLY A 23 36.53 -25.20 8.93
N TRP A 24 36.94 -24.13 8.25
CA TRP A 24 36.13 -22.91 8.11
C TRP A 24 34.84 -23.17 7.32
N TYR A 25 34.94 -23.82 6.16
CA TYR A 25 33.77 -24.18 5.35
C TYR A 25 32.83 -25.15 6.09
N GLY A 26 33.39 -26.13 6.79
CA GLY A 26 32.61 -27.07 7.59
C GLY A 26 31.89 -26.39 8.76
N TYR A 27 32.53 -25.40 9.39
CA TYR A 27 31.92 -24.59 10.43
C TYR A 27 30.76 -23.76 9.87
N ASP A 28 30.99 -23.00 8.80
CA ASP A 28 29.99 -22.16 8.11
C ASP A 28 28.78 -22.96 7.61
N TYR A 29 29.02 -24.14 7.02
CA TYR A 29 27.95 -25.04 6.61
C TYR A 29 27.14 -25.56 7.80
N TRP A 30 27.80 -25.85 8.94
CA TRP A 30 27.14 -26.37 10.14
C TRP A 30 26.36 -25.30 10.90
N THR A 31 26.81 -24.05 10.87
CA THR A 31 26.17 -22.93 11.57
C THR A 31 25.09 -22.27 10.73
N ASP A 32 25.34 -22.03 9.45
CA ASP A 32 24.54 -21.13 8.63
C ASP A 32 24.01 -21.82 7.37
N GLY A 33 24.90 -22.41 6.56
CA GLY A 33 24.56 -22.90 5.22
C GLY A 33 23.44 -23.95 5.19
N ARG A 34 23.42 -24.89 6.14
CA ARG A 34 22.41 -25.96 6.20
C ARG A 34 20.99 -25.50 6.56
N PHE A 35 20.84 -24.26 7.02
CA PHE A 35 19.54 -23.70 7.44
C PHE A 35 18.97 -22.70 6.44
N MET A 36 19.71 -22.39 5.38
CA MET A 36 19.29 -21.43 4.38
C MET A 36 18.35 -22.11 3.38
N ILE A 37 17.05 -21.85 3.52
CA ILE A 37 16.02 -22.35 2.62
C ILE A 37 15.83 -21.32 1.51
N SER A 38 16.14 -21.71 0.28
CA SER A 38 15.84 -20.93 -0.92
C SER A 38 14.66 -21.59 -1.64
N THR A 39 13.67 -20.78 -2.01
CA THR A 39 12.56 -21.22 -2.85
C THR A 39 12.22 -20.11 -3.82
N ASP A 40 11.98 -20.48 -5.07
CA ASP A 40 11.44 -19.56 -6.07
C ASP A 40 9.91 -19.47 -5.97
N ASP A 41 9.29 -20.42 -5.27
CA ASP A 41 7.85 -20.46 -5.02
C ASP A 41 7.47 -19.66 -3.76
N ALA A 42 7.51 -18.33 -3.88
CA ALA A 42 7.09 -17.41 -2.84
C ALA A 42 6.00 -16.45 -3.37
N TYR A 43 4.86 -16.42 -2.69
CA TYR A 43 3.73 -15.56 -3.04
C TYR A 43 3.44 -14.57 -1.91
N VAL A 44 3.15 -13.32 -2.27
CA VAL A 44 2.74 -12.29 -1.32
C VAL A 44 1.23 -12.30 -1.18
N GLN A 45 0.74 -12.45 0.05
CA GLN A 45 -0.66 -12.26 0.37
C GLN A 45 -0.92 -10.78 0.69
N ALA A 46 -1.94 -10.21 0.09
CA ALA A 46 -2.39 -8.85 0.38
C ALA A 46 -3.91 -8.83 0.59
N ASP A 47 -4.36 -8.08 1.61
CA ASP A 47 -5.78 -7.84 1.82
C ASP A 47 -6.27 -6.80 0.82
N MET A 48 -7.05 -7.25 -0.16
CA MET A 48 -7.65 -6.37 -1.17
C MET A 48 -9.11 -6.09 -0.82
N SER A 49 -9.48 -4.80 -0.83
CA SER A 49 -10.86 -4.35 -0.66
C SER A 49 -11.31 -3.56 -1.87
N PHE A 50 -12.52 -3.83 -2.36
CA PHE A 50 -13.12 -3.07 -3.45
C PHE A 50 -13.75 -1.79 -2.89
N VAL A 51 -13.40 -0.66 -3.50
CA VAL A 51 -13.97 0.64 -3.15
C VAL A 51 -14.91 1.06 -4.28
N SER A 52 -16.18 1.30 -3.94
CA SER A 52 -17.20 1.77 -4.88
C SER A 52 -17.90 3.02 -4.36
N PRO A 53 -18.30 3.93 -5.26
CA PRO A 53 -19.12 5.07 -4.88
C PRO A 53 -20.53 4.61 -4.48
N LYS A 54 -21.13 5.31 -3.52
CA LYS A 54 -22.52 5.08 -3.09
C LYS A 54 -23.56 5.62 -4.06
N ILE A 55 -23.13 6.49 -4.97
CA ILE A 55 -23.98 7.18 -5.94
C ILE A 55 -23.48 6.85 -7.35
N SER A 56 -24.40 6.80 -8.30
CA SER A 56 -24.09 6.66 -9.72
C SER A 56 -23.78 8.04 -10.31
N GLY A 57 -22.79 8.12 -11.19
CA GLY A 57 -22.47 9.35 -11.90
C GLY A 57 -21.25 9.18 -12.80
N TYR A 58 -20.94 10.22 -13.57
CA TYR A 58 -19.77 10.25 -14.42
C TYR A 58 -18.53 10.64 -13.61
N VAL A 59 -17.39 10.00 -13.89
CA VAL A 59 -16.11 10.36 -13.27
C VAL A 59 -15.64 11.69 -13.88
N ASP A 60 -15.44 12.69 -13.03
CA ASP A 60 -14.84 13.98 -13.41
C ASP A 60 -13.30 13.85 -13.42
N LYS A 61 -12.70 13.37 -12.33
CA LYS A 61 -11.24 13.22 -12.20
C LYS A 61 -10.84 11.98 -11.42
N VAL A 62 -9.70 11.42 -11.77
CA VAL A 62 -8.99 10.40 -10.97
C VAL A 62 -7.82 11.09 -10.29
N LEU A 63 -7.75 10.98 -8.96
CA LEU A 63 -6.82 11.76 -8.13
C LEU A 63 -5.61 10.93 -7.67
N VAL A 64 -5.54 9.67 -8.08
CA VAL A 64 -4.50 8.72 -7.67
C VAL A 64 -3.81 8.07 -8.86
N SER A 65 -2.55 7.69 -8.68
CA SER A 65 -1.80 6.87 -9.61
C SER A 65 -1.71 5.41 -9.15
N GLU A 66 -1.28 4.52 -10.04
CA GLU A 66 -1.03 3.12 -9.71
C GLU A 66 -0.03 2.98 -8.55
N ASN A 67 -0.31 2.04 -7.64
CA ASN A 67 0.50 1.73 -6.45
C ASN A 67 0.77 2.92 -5.50
N GLN A 68 0.02 4.01 -5.63
CA GLN A 68 0.12 5.14 -4.72
C GLN A 68 -0.37 4.74 -3.31
N GLN A 69 0.41 5.06 -2.29
CA GLN A 69 -0.03 4.92 -0.91
C GLN A 69 -1.05 6.01 -0.58
N VAL A 70 -2.20 5.60 -0.04
CA VAL A 70 -3.31 6.49 0.36
C VAL A 70 -3.74 6.19 1.79
N LYS A 71 -4.36 7.16 2.44
CA LYS A 71 -4.91 7.04 3.80
C LYS A 71 -6.43 7.05 3.76
N ALA A 72 -7.05 6.58 4.85
CA ALA A 72 -8.49 6.66 5.00
C ALA A 72 -8.95 8.12 4.96
N GLY A 73 -9.93 8.41 4.09
CA GLY A 73 -10.45 9.75 3.85
C GLY A 73 -9.83 10.48 2.66
N ASP A 74 -8.74 9.95 2.08
CA ASP A 74 -8.15 10.55 0.89
C ASP A 74 -9.08 10.35 -0.33
N PRO A 75 -9.38 11.41 -1.10
CA PRO A 75 -10.24 11.30 -2.26
C PRO A 75 -9.50 10.57 -3.39
N LEU A 76 -10.06 9.45 -3.85
CA LEU A 76 -9.48 8.64 -4.93
C LEU A 76 -9.93 9.12 -6.32
N LEU A 77 -11.19 9.56 -6.41
CA LEU A 77 -11.80 10.09 -7.63
C LEU A 77 -12.89 11.10 -7.27
N THR A 78 -13.24 11.97 -8.20
CA THR A 78 -14.39 12.87 -8.12
C THR A 78 -15.44 12.47 -9.14
N ILE A 79 -16.71 12.54 -8.73
CA ILE A 79 -17.88 12.35 -9.60
C ILE A 79 -18.39 13.74 -9.97
N ASP A 80 -18.85 13.92 -11.20
CA ASP A 80 -19.54 15.14 -11.64
C ASP A 80 -20.80 15.37 -10.78
N ASP A 81 -20.87 16.54 -10.16
CA ASP A 81 -21.88 16.90 -9.17
C ASP A 81 -22.95 17.87 -9.71
N GLY A 82 -22.97 18.15 -11.01
CA GLY A 82 -23.90 19.11 -11.64
C GLY A 82 -25.37 18.85 -11.30
N ASP A 83 -25.86 17.64 -11.59
CA ASP A 83 -27.25 17.26 -11.31
C ASP A 83 -27.57 17.29 -9.81
N TYR A 84 -26.60 16.89 -8.98
CA TYR A 84 -26.76 16.91 -7.52
C TYR A 84 -26.86 18.34 -6.98
N LYS A 85 -26.05 19.27 -7.48
CA LYS A 85 -26.14 20.69 -7.11
C LYS A 85 -27.47 21.31 -7.51
N ILE A 86 -27.98 20.99 -8.70
CA ILE A 86 -29.29 21.46 -9.16
C ILE A 86 -30.40 20.92 -8.25
N ALA A 87 -30.36 19.64 -7.91
CA ALA A 87 -31.35 19.02 -7.02
C ALA A 87 -31.36 19.65 -5.62
N VAL A 88 -30.17 19.93 -5.07
CA VAL A 88 -30.03 20.63 -3.77
C VAL A 88 -30.62 22.04 -3.87
N ALA A 89 -30.24 22.83 -4.88
CA ALA A 89 -30.76 24.18 -5.07
C ALA A 89 -32.29 24.20 -5.23
N GLN A 90 -32.85 23.21 -5.93
CA GLN A 90 -34.30 23.06 -6.06
C GLN A 90 -34.99 22.78 -4.71
N ALA A 91 -34.41 21.89 -3.89
CA ALA A 91 -34.95 21.58 -2.57
C ALA A 91 -34.90 22.80 -1.63
N GLU A 92 -33.79 23.56 -1.65
CA GLU A 92 -33.65 24.79 -0.87
C GLU A 92 -34.69 25.85 -1.28
N ALA A 93 -34.92 26.03 -2.59
CA ALA A 93 -35.94 26.94 -3.10
C ALA A 93 -37.37 26.55 -2.67
N GLN A 94 -37.66 25.23 -2.62
CA GLN A 94 -38.94 24.73 -2.11
C GLN A 94 -39.11 25.03 -0.62
N ILE A 95 -38.08 24.81 0.19
CA ILE A 95 -38.09 25.14 1.63
C ILE A 95 -38.33 26.64 1.83
N ALA A 96 -37.65 27.50 1.07
CA ALA A 96 -37.84 28.94 1.14
C ALA A 96 -39.28 29.35 0.80
N THR A 97 -39.87 28.75 -0.24
CA THR A 97 -41.26 29.01 -0.65
C THR A 97 -42.26 28.59 0.45
N LEU A 98 -42.04 27.43 1.07
CA LEU A 98 -42.87 26.94 2.17
C LEU A 98 -42.76 27.82 3.41
N ALA A 99 -41.55 28.28 3.76
CA ALA A 99 -41.35 29.23 4.85
C ALA A 99 -42.15 30.51 4.62
N LYS A 100 -42.12 31.07 3.40
CA LYS A 100 -42.96 32.23 3.05
C LYS A 100 -44.46 31.95 3.09
N THR A 101 -44.86 30.72 2.83
CA THR A 101 -46.26 30.31 2.97
C THR A 101 -46.68 30.27 4.44
N LEU A 102 -45.83 29.78 5.33
CA LEU A 102 -46.08 29.80 6.78
C LEU A 102 -46.14 31.24 7.30
N ASP A 103 -45.18 32.10 6.93
CA ASP A 103 -45.18 33.53 7.29
C ASP A 103 -46.52 34.19 6.91
N ARG A 104 -47.04 33.87 5.71
CA ARG A 104 -48.33 34.37 5.23
C ARG A 104 -49.50 33.85 6.06
N ILE A 105 -49.51 32.56 6.41
CA ILE A 105 -50.57 31.96 7.24
C ILE A 105 -50.57 32.59 8.64
N ASP A 106 -49.40 32.77 9.24
CA ASP A 106 -49.24 33.41 10.55
C ASP A 106 -49.69 34.87 10.55
N ALA A 107 -49.47 35.59 9.44
CA ALA A 107 -49.99 36.95 9.29
C ALA A 107 -51.52 36.97 9.18
N GLN A 108 -52.12 35.98 8.50
CA GLN A 108 -53.58 35.86 8.38
C GLN A 108 -54.25 35.51 9.71
N THR A 109 -53.65 34.61 10.50
CA THR A 109 -54.20 34.23 11.82
C THR A 109 -54.10 35.36 12.84
N LYS A 110 -53.05 36.19 12.81
CA LYS A 110 -52.94 37.38 13.68
C LYS A 110 -53.92 38.50 13.34
N ALA A 111 -54.37 38.56 12.09
CA ALA A 111 -55.29 39.59 11.62
C ALA A 111 -56.77 39.26 11.86
N ALA A 112 -57.09 37.99 12.14
CA ALA A 112 -58.42 37.49 12.48
C ALA A 112 -58.71 37.66 13.98
#